data_AF-D8J097-F1
#
_entry.id   AF-D8J097-F1
#
_cell.length_a   1.000
_cell.length_b   1.000
_cell.length_c   1.000
_cell.angle_alpha   90.00
_cell.angle_beta   90.00
_cell.angle_gamma   90.00
#
_symmetry.space_group_name_H-M   'P 1'
#
loop_
_entity.id
_entity.type
_entity.pdbx_description
1 polymer ?
#
loop_
_entity_poly.entity_id
_entity_poly.type
_entity_poly.pdbx_seq_one_letter_code
_entity_poly.pdbx_strand_id
1 'polypeptide(L)'
;MPSEIKYRLAQLRTATPQLRLYALVDGFHYHQHHEQALEESPSVRGLFIGTVDEHLAPSGPWLLDAESAPFDLVSHAALLETRVASVSWIITTMELDALAHALQSRMQMELPDGRLALLRLWDPRALASAARDFDETQRRYLFEGITEWLLLREGRRVRIGRHDAQDH
;
A
#
# COMPACT_ATOMS: atom_id res chain seq x y z
N MET A 1 -12.84 6.60 -3.76
CA MET A 1 -12.19 5.33 -4.18
C MET A 1 -12.68 4.91 -5.57
N PRO A 2 -11.84 4.24 -6.39
CA PRO A 2 -12.25 3.73 -7.70
C PRO A 2 -13.38 2.68 -7.61
N SER A 3 -14.38 2.74 -8.51
CA SER A 3 -15.55 1.85 -8.49
C SER A 3 -15.20 0.37 -8.63
N GLU A 4 -14.19 0.05 -9.44
CA GLU A 4 -13.68 -1.32 -9.64
C GLU A 4 -13.21 -1.95 -8.31
N ILE A 5 -12.47 -1.19 -7.51
CA ILE A 5 -11.92 -1.65 -6.22
C ILE A 5 -13.04 -1.84 -5.20
N LYS A 6 -14.02 -0.92 -5.18
CA LYS A 6 -15.21 -1.05 -4.35
C LYS A 6 -15.98 -2.33 -4.68
N TYR A 7 -16.16 -2.63 -5.96
CA TYR A 7 -16.82 -3.85 -6.41
C TYR A 7 -16.02 -5.10 -6.03
N ARG A 8 -14.70 -5.08 -6.20
CA ARG A 8 -13.84 -6.21 -5.82
C ARG A 8 -13.90 -6.50 -4.32
N LEU A 9 -13.83 -5.47 -3.48
CA LEU A 9 -13.99 -5.62 -2.03
C LEU A 9 -15.34 -6.24 -1.69
N ALA A 10 -16.43 -5.76 -2.28
CA ALA A 10 -17.76 -6.31 -2.05
C ALA A 10 -17.86 -7.80 -2.45
N GLN A 11 -17.24 -8.18 -3.56
CA GLN A 11 -17.18 -9.57 -4.01
C GLN A 11 -16.39 -10.45 -3.03
N LEU A 12 -15.22 -10.01 -2.57
CA LEU A 12 -14.41 -10.80 -1.62
C LEU A 12 -15.11 -10.92 -0.25
N ARG A 13 -15.85 -9.88 0.16
CA ARG A 13 -16.63 -9.87 1.41
C ARG A 13 -17.78 -10.86 1.44
N THR A 14 -18.23 -11.41 0.30
CA THR A 14 -19.23 -12.49 0.32
C THR A 14 -18.68 -13.75 0.99
N ALA A 15 -17.37 -13.99 0.89
CA ALA A 15 -16.68 -15.12 1.53
C ALA A 15 -15.97 -14.71 2.82
N THR A 16 -15.47 -13.48 2.92
CA THR A 16 -14.72 -13.00 4.10
C THR A 16 -15.19 -11.60 4.50
N PRO A 17 -16.25 -11.48 5.30
CA PRO A 17 -16.86 -10.18 5.66
C PRO A 17 -15.92 -9.22 6.40
N GLN A 18 -14.88 -9.73 7.07
CA GLN A 18 -13.92 -8.94 7.84
C GLN A 18 -12.87 -8.22 6.99
N LEU A 19 -12.86 -8.43 5.67
CA LEU A 19 -11.93 -7.73 4.79
C LEU A 19 -12.17 -6.23 4.85
N ARG A 20 -11.09 -5.45 4.83
CA ARG A 20 -11.02 -4.00 4.85
C ARG A 20 -10.23 -3.51 3.66
N LEU A 21 -10.39 -2.25 3.30
CA LEU A 21 -9.69 -1.61 2.19
C LEU A 21 -8.83 -0.45 2.69
N TYR A 22 -7.57 -0.44 2.30
CA TYR A 22 -6.63 0.63 2.59
C TYR A 22 -6.03 1.21 1.33
N ALA A 23 -5.74 2.52 1.33
CA ALA A 23 -4.89 3.14 0.32
C ALA A 23 -3.49 3.34 0.90
N LEU A 24 -2.47 2.86 0.21
CA LEU A 24 -1.07 3.18 0.48
C LEU A 24 -0.62 4.26 -0.50
N VAL A 25 -0.27 5.42 0.03
CA VAL A 25 -0.06 6.67 -0.70
C VAL A 25 1.36 7.18 -0.46
N ASP A 26 2.03 7.59 -1.52
CA ASP A 26 3.28 8.34 -1.44
C ASP A 26 3.00 9.79 -0.99
N GLY A 27 3.46 10.15 0.22
CA GLY A 27 3.26 11.47 0.80
C GLY A 27 3.94 12.59 0.02
N PHE A 28 5.07 12.32 -0.64
CA PHE A 28 5.73 13.30 -1.50
C PHE A 28 4.82 13.69 -2.67
N HIS A 29 4.32 12.69 -3.41
CA HIS A 29 3.43 12.95 -4.54
C HIS A 29 2.08 13.52 -4.09
N TYR A 30 1.57 13.10 -2.94
CA TYR A 30 0.34 13.68 -2.39
C TYR A 30 0.49 15.18 -2.14
N HIS A 31 1.54 15.60 -1.43
CA HIS A 31 1.82 17.01 -1.16
C HIS A 31 2.01 17.83 -2.44
N GLN A 32 2.76 17.30 -3.41
CA GLN A 32 2.99 17.99 -4.70
C GLN A 32 1.71 18.24 -5.50
N HIS A 33 0.70 17.36 -5.37
CA HIS A 33 -0.53 17.45 -6.17
C HIS A 33 -1.70 18.13 -5.47
N HIS A 34 -1.71 18.14 -4.14
CA HIS A 34 -2.82 18.67 -3.33
C HIS A 34 -2.40 19.85 -2.43
N GLU A 35 -1.12 20.25 -2.46
CA GLU A 35 -0.55 21.35 -1.65
C GLU A 35 -0.83 21.19 -0.14
N GLN A 36 -1.00 19.95 0.31
CA GLN A 36 -1.32 19.60 1.68
C GLN A 36 -0.55 18.34 2.08
N ALA A 37 0.06 18.35 3.27
CA ALA A 37 0.66 17.16 3.85
C ALA A 37 -0.42 16.24 4.45
N LEU A 38 -0.16 14.95 4.45
CA LEU A 38 -0.94 14.00 5.25
C LEU A 38 -0.47 14.06 6.71
N GLU A 39 -1.40 13.79 7.63
CA GLU A 39 -1.16 13.82 9.07
C GLU A 39 -1.81 12.61 9.74
N GLU A 40 -1.26 12.21 10.89
CA GLU A 40 -1.82 11.14 11.73
C GLU A 40 -3.25 11.47 12.16
N SER A 41 -4.13 10.48 12.03
CA SER A 41 -5.51 10.58 12.53
C SER A 41 -6.05 9.18 12.81
N PRO A 42 -7.24 9.00 13.41
CA PRO A 42 -7.78 7.67 13.67
C PRO A 42 -7.87 6.74 12.45
N SER A 43 -7.90 7.29 11.23
CA SER A 43 -8.00 6.54 9.97
C SER A 43 -6.77 6.68 9.06
N VAL A 44 -5.69 7.30 9.53
CA VAL A 44 -4.47 7.57 8.74
C VAL A 44 -3.21 7.27 9.55
N ARG A 45 -2.30 6.46 9.00
CA ARG A 45 -1.01 6.10 9.59
C ARG A 45 0.17 6.43 8.68
N GLY A 46 1.19 7.12 9.17
CA GLY A 46 2.47 7.33 8.48
C GLY A 46 3.43 6.18 8.78
N LEU A 47 3.93 5.47 7.76
CA LEU A 47 4.78 4.29 8.01
C LEU A 47 6.21 4.65 8.42
N PHE A 48 6.65 5.91 8.28
CA PHE A 48 7.94 6.33 8.82
C PHE A 48 7.88 6.79 10.29
N ILE A 49 6.68 7.02 10.83
CA ILE A 49 6.54 7.49 12.21
C ILE A 49 7.00 6.40 13.18
N GLY A 50 7.85 6.77 14.16
CA GLY A 50 8.46 5.85 15.10
C GLY A 50 9.58 4.99 14.51
N THR A 51 10.07 5.30 13.31
CA THR A 51 11.19 4.61 12.66
C THR A 51 12.43 5.52 12.61
N VAL A 52 13.58 4.96 12.22
CA VAL A 52 14.81 5.77 11.98
C VAL A 52 14.62 6.82 10.88
N ASP A 53 13.65 6.61 10.00
CA ASP A 53 13.31 7.49 8.88
C ASP A 53 12.19 8.49 9.22
N GLU A 54 11.81 8.65 10.49
CA GLU A 54 10.71 9.54 10.92
C GLU A 54 10.87 10.99 10.47
N HIS A 55 12.10 11.48 10.37
CA HIS A 55 12.40 12.81 9.84
C HIS A 55 11.94 13.02 8.38
N LEU A 56 11.68 11.93 7.63
CA LEU A 56 11.14 11.94 6.28
C LEU A 56 9.61 11.75 6.24
N ALA A 57 8.94 11.53 7.37
CA ALA A 57 7.53 11.18 7.45
C ALA A 57 6.58 12.09 6.63
N PRO A 58 6.75 13.43 6.59
CA PRO A 58 5.88 14.28 5.78
C PRO A 58 5.86 13.89 4.29
N SER A 59 6.98 13.39 3.77
CA SER A 59 7.13 12.91 2.38
C SER A 59 7.15 11.38 2.27
N GLY A 60 6.92 10.69 3.39
CA GLY A 60 6.97 9.23 3.49
C GLY A 60 5.69 8.55 2.99
N PRO A 61 5.63 7.22 3.11
CA PRO A 61 4.41 6.46 2.84
C PRO A 61 3.33 6.67 3.92
N TRP A 62 2.10 6.83 3.47
CA TRP A 62 0.91 6.98 4.31
C TRP A 62 -0.13 5.91 3.98
N LEU A 63 -0.73 5.34 5.01
CA LEU A 63 -1.76 4.32 4.93
C LEU A 63 -3.10 4.91 5.40
N LEU A 64 -4.10 4.89 4.53
CA LEU A 64 -5.43 5.44 4.80
C LEU A 64 -6.44 4.30 4.85
N ASP A 65 -7.26 4.24 5.90
CA ASP A 65 -8.45 3.39 5.94
C ASP A 65 -9.50 3.97 4.99
N ALA A 66 -9.74 3.31 3.85
CA ALA A 66 -10.54 3.87 2.76
C ALA A 66 -12.04 3.97 3.10
N GLU A 67 -12.48 3.31 4.18
CA GLU A 67 -13.88 3.31 4.62
C GLU A 67 -14.12 4.29 5.77
N SER A 68 -13.09 4.55 6.58
CA SER A 68 -13.17 5.41 7.76
C SER A 68 -12.56 6.80 7.54
N ALA A 69 -11.69 6.97 6.55
CA ALA A 69 -11.08 8.26 6.23
C ALA A 69 -12.09 9.25 5.63
N PRO A 70 -11.89 10.56 5.86
CA PRO A 70 -12.62 11.62 5.17
C PRO A 70 -12.70 11.39 3.65
N PHE A 71 -13.88 11.68 3.09
CA PHE A 71 -14.18 11.41 1.68
C PHE A 71 -13.22 12.11 0.71
N ASP A 72 -12.80 13.32 1.04
CA ASP A 72 -11.81 14.11 0.31
C ASP A 72 -10.46 13.41 0.25
N LEU A 73 -9.92 12.91 1.36
CA LEU A 73 -8.65 12.17 1.37
C LEU A 73 -8.70 10.93 0.46
N VAL A 74 -9.77 10.13 0.55
CA VAL A 74 -9.93 8.93 -0.28
C VAL A 74 -10.13 9.29 -1.76
N SER A 75 -10.77 10.42 -2.04
CA SER A 75 -10.97 10.93 -3.40
C SER A 75 -9.67 11.49 -3.99
N HIS A 76 -8.87 12.20 -3.20
CA HIS A 76 -7.55 12.68 -3.55
C HIS A 76 -6.59 11.54 -3.87
N ALA A 77 -6.58 10.48 -3.05
CA ALA A 77 -5.80 9.27 -3.33
C ALA A 77 -6.23 8.59 -4.65
N ALA A 78 -7.55 8.47 -4.88
CA ALA A 78 -8.06 7.89 -6.12
C ALA A 78 -7.71 8.71 -7.37
N LEU A 79 -7.73 10.04 -7.27
CA LEU A 79 -7.30 10.93 -8.36
C LEU A 79 -5.80 10.81 -8.60
N LEU A 80 -5.02 10.80 -7.52
CA LEU A 80 -3.56 10.72 -7.57
C LEU A 80 -3.07 9.44 -8.26
N GLU A 81 -3.70 8.30 -7.97
CA GLU A 81 -3.42 7.01 -8.61
C GLU A 81 -3.39 7.09 -10.16
N THR A 82 -4.29 7.90 -10.74
CA THR A 82 -4.40 8.03 -12.20
C THR A 82 -3.41 9.03 -12.81
N ARG A 83 -2.81 9.88 -11.98
CA ARG A 83 -1.86 10.94 -12.41
C ARG A 83 -0.42 10.47 -12.34
N VAL A 84 -0.09 9.72 -11.31
CA VAL A 84 1.27 9.26 -11.04
C VAL A 84 1.24 7.93 -10.32
N ALA A 85 2.25 7.08 -10.58
CA ALA A 85 2.44 5.81 -9.91
C ALA A 85 2.86 6.05 -8.45
N SER A 86 1.90 6.35 -7.59
CA SER A 86 2.14 6.76 -6.20
C SER A 86 1.06 6.30 -5.24
N VAL A 87 0.11 5.50 -5.71
CA VAL A 87 -0.99 4.95 -4.91
C VAL A 87 -1.15 3.48 -5.25
N SER A 88 -1.35 2.67 -4.22
CA SER A 88 -1.82 1.30 -4.34
C SER A 88 -2.91 1.04 -3.29
N TRP A 89 -3.70 -0.01 -3.50
CA TRP A 89 -4.79 -0.37 -2.62
C TRP A 89 -4.58 -1.76 -2.04
N ILE A 90 -4.85 -1.93 -0.76
CA ILE A 90 -4.60 -3.17 -0.03
C ILE A 90 -5.91 -3.67 0.55
N ILE A 91 -6.26 -4.91 0.23
CA ILE A 91 -7.39 -5.63 0.82
C ILE A 91 -6.82 -6.68 1.78
N THR A 92 -7.22 -6.61 3.04
CA THR A 92 -6.75 -7.51 4.11
C THR A 92 -7.78 -7.57 5.24
N THR A 93 -7.69 -8.59 6.10
CA THR A 93 -8.43 -8.66 7.36
C THR A 93 -7.72 -7.94 8.51
N MET A 94 -6.49 -7.44 8.31
CA MET A 94 -5.74 -6.71 9.33
C MET A 94 -6.39 -5.35 9.60
N GLU A 95 -6.39 -4.96 10.88
CA GLU A 95 -6.73 -3.60 11.32
C GLU A 95 -5.64 -2.60 10.89
N LEU A 96 -5.98 -1.30 10.88
CA LEU A 96 -5.10 -0.24 10.37
C LEU A 96 -3.70 -0.27 11.02
N ASP A 97 -3.65 -0.29 12.36
CA ASP A 97 -2.39 -0.29 13.10
C ASP A 97 -1.59 -1.57 12.84
N ALA A 98 -2.26 -2.72 12.81
CA ALA A 98 -1.60 -4.00 12.54
C ALA A 98 -1.01 -4.06 11.12
N LEU A 99 -1.75 -3.54 10.12
CA LEU A 99 -1.25 -3.42 8.76
C LEU A 99 -0.08 -2.44 8.68
N ALA A 100 -0.15 -1.28 9.36
CA ALA A 100 0.94 -0.31 9.38
C ALA A 100 2.25 -0.93 9.93
N HIS A 101 2.18 -1.61 11.07
CA HIS A 101 3.34 -2.30 11.66
C HIS A 101 3.87 -3.42 10.75
N ALA A 102 2.98 -4.21 10.14
CA ALA A 102 3.36 -5.24 9.20
C ALA A 102 4.12 -4.65 8.00
N LEU A 103 3.61 -3.58 7.40
CA LEU A 103 4.27 -2.89 6.29
C LEU A 103 5.62 -2.29 6.71
N GLN A 104 5.70 -1.65 7.88
CA GLN A 104 6.95 -1.11 8.42
C GLN A 104 8.05 -2.18 8.50
N SER A 105 7.73 -3.35 9.08
CA SER A 105 8.69 -4.46 9.17
C SER A 105 9.18 -4.96 7.80
N ARG A 106 8.33 -4.87 6.77
CA ARG A 106 8.63 -5.34 5.40
C ARG A 106 9.36 -4.31 4.56
N MET A 107 9.44 -3.06 5.02
CA MET A 107 10.17 -1.99 4.34
C MET A 107 11.68 -2.11 4.56
N GLN A 108 12.12 -2.74 5.65
CA GLN A 108 13.55 -2.93 5.92
C GLN A 108 13.99 -4.30 5.38
N MET A 109 14.95 -4.31 4.46
CA MET A 109 15.52 -5.55 3.91
C MET A 109 17.04 -5.56 4.11
N GLU A 110 17.58 -6.70 4.53
CA GLU A 110 19.03 -6.91 4.61
C GLU A 110 19.53 -7.46 3.27
N LEU A 111 20.56 -6.82 2.73
CA LEU A 111 21.26 -7.26 1.53
C LEU A 111 22.30 -8.33 1.87
N PRO A 112 22.76 -9.15 0.90
CA PRO A 112 23.76 -10.20 1.16
C PRO A 112 25.08 -9.72 1.76
N ASP A 113 25.39 -8.43 1.63
CA ASP A 113 26.58 -7.79 2.19
C ASP A 113 26.36 -7.19 3.60
N GLY A 114 25.20 -7.43 4.21
CA GLY A 114 24.83 -6.95 5.54
C GLY A 114 24.33 -5.51 5.58
N ARG A 115 24.22 -4.82 4.44
CA ARG A 115 23.61 -3.48 4.40
C ARG A 115 22.09 -3.57 4.49
N LEU A 116 21.50 -2.60 5.18
CA LEU A 116 20.05 -2.41 5.16
C LEU A 116 19.65 -1.57 3.94
N ALA A 117 18.61 -2.01 3.25
CA ALA A 117 17.95 -1.26 2.19
C ALA A 117 16.49 -1.02 2.55
N LEU A 118 15.97 0.11 2.08
CA LEU A 118 14.57 0.47 2.24
C LEU A 118 13.78 0.07 0.99
N LEU A 119 12.94 -0.95 1.12
CA LEU A 119 12.02 -1.38 0.07
C LEU A 119 10.87 -0.38 -0.04
N ARG A 120 10.76 0.26 -1.21
CA ARG A 120 9.73 1.27 -1.50
C ARG A 120 8.38 0.62 -1.83
N LEU A 121 7.74 -0.02 -0.85
CA LEU A 121 6.45 -0.71 -1.01
C LEU A 121 5.33 0.20 -1.54
N TRP A 122 5.43 1.50 -1.27
CA TRP A 122 4.46 2.51 -1.68
C TRP A 122 4.64 3.03 -3.10
N ASP A 123 5.78 2.73 -3.75
CA ASP A 123 5.95 3.00 -5.18
C ASP A 123 5.48 1.77 -5.97
N PRO A 124 4.35 1.86 -6.71
CA PRO A 124 3.82 0.74 -7.49
C PRO A 124 4.83 0.10 -8.45
N ARG A 125 5.80 0.88 -8.96
CA ARG A 125 6.81 0.38 -9.90
C ARG A 125 7.88 -0.43 -9.17
N ALA A 126 8.31 0.05 -8.01
CA ALA A 126 9.26 -0.67 -7.16
C ALA A 126 8.62 -1.96 -6.63
N LEU A 127 7.37 -1.89 -6.14
CA LEU A 127 6.63 -3.07 -5.68
C LEU A 127 6.43 -4.11 -6.79
N ALA A 128 6.06 -3.67 -8.00
CA ALA A 128 5.90 -4.59 -9.14
C ALA A 128 7.21 -5.24 -9.58
N SER A 129 8.34 -4.55 -9.43
CA SER A 129 9.67 -5.10 -9.71
C SER A 129 10.05 -6.13 -8.64
N ALA A 130 9.89 -5.76 -7.35
CA ALA A 130 10.14 -6.66 -6.23
C ALA A 130 9.29 -7.94 -6.32
N ALA A 131 7.99 -7.82 -6.62
CA ALA A 131 7.10 -8.99 -6.74
C ALA A 131 7.49 -9.96 -7.87
N ARG A 132 8.18 -9.47 -8.92
CA ARG A 132 8.69 -10.28 -10.03
C ARG A 132 10.02 -10.95 -9.69
N ASP A 133 10.91 -10.19 -9.06
CA ASP A 133 12.30 -10.60 -8.84
C ASP A 133 12.49 -11.42 -7.57
N PHE A 134 11.57 -11.28 -6.60
CA PHE A 134 11.61 -12.02 -5.34
C PHE A 134 11.27 -13.50 -5.54
N ASP A 135 11.99 -14.35 -4.82
CA ASP A 135 11.66 -15.76 -4.73
C ASP A 135 10.34 -16.00 -3.97
N GLU A 136 9.87 -17.24 -3.96
CA GLU A 136 8.60 -17.58 -3.32
C GLU A 136 8.57 -17.26 -1.83
N THR A 137 9.70 -17.42 -1.11
CA THR A 137 9.79 -17.14 0.33
C THR A 137 9.70 -15.65 0.59
N GLN A 138 10.46 -14.85 -0.16
CA GLN A 138 10.45 -13.40 -0.09
C GLN A 138 9.08 -12.84 -0.46
N ARG A 139 8.44 -13.35 -1.52
CA ARG A 139 7.07 -12.98 -1.90
C ARG A 139 6.06 -13.33 -0.81
N ARG A 140 6.15 -14.53 -0.24
CA ARG A 140 5.24 -14.97 0.83
C ARG A 140 5.33 -14.06 2.05
N TYR A 141 6.54 -13.69 2.45
CA TYR A 141 6.79 -12.74 3.53
C TYR A 141 6.20 -11.35 3.21
N LEU A 142 6.48 -10.83 2.01
CA LEU A 142 6.05 -9.51 1.57
C LEU A 142 4.52 -9.35 1.58
N PHE A 143 3.81 -10.36 1.09
CA PHE A 143 2.35 -10.34 0.95
C PHE A 143 1.63 -11.10 2.07
N GLU A 144 2.32 -11.45 3.15
CA GLU A 144 1.70 -12.18 4.26
C GLU A 144 0.54 -11.40 4.86
N GLY A 145 -0.59 -12.08 5.10
CA GLY A 145 -1.81 -11.47 5.63
C GLY A 145 -2.55 -10.54 4.65
N ILE A 146 -2.02 -10.30 3.45
CA ILE A 146 -2.68 -9.49 2.43
C ILE A 146 -3.47 -10.41 1.50
N THR A 147 -4.76 -10.11 1.33
CA THR A 147 -5.63 -10.87 0.43
C THR A 147 -5.35 -10.47 -1.00
N GLU A 148 -5.39 -9.16 -1.28
CA GLU A 148 -5.04 -8.57 -2.57
C GLU A 148 -4.34 -7.23 -2.39
N TRP A 149 -3.29 -7.03 -3.18
CA TRP A 149 -2.64 -5.74 -3.38
C TRP A 149 -2.89 -5.30 -4.82
N LEU A 150 -3.58 -4.18 -4.99
CA LEU A 150 -3.98 -3.65 -6.28
C LEU A 150 -3.16 -2.41 -6.62
N LEU A 151 -2.61 -2.35 -7.83
CA LEU A 151 -1.83 -1.21 -8.30
C LEU A 151 -2.18 -0.86 -9.73
N LEU A 152 -1.98 0.39 -10.13
CA LEU A 152 -2.16 0.83 -11.51
C LEU A 152 -0.81 0.85 -12.23
N ARG A 153 -0.70 0.14 -13.35
CA ARG A 153 0.50 0.09 -14.19
C ARG A 153 0.11 0.26 -15.64
N GLU A 154 0.63 1.29 -16.31
CA GLU A 154 0.33 1.59 -17.72
C GLU A 154 -1.19 1.69 -17.99
N GLY A 155 -1.93 2.30 -17.05
CA GLY A 155 -3.40 2.42 -17.12
C GLY A 155 -4.17 1.14 -16.85
N ARG A 156 -3.49 0.02 -16.54
CA ARG A 156 -4.11 -1.28 -16.24
C ARG A 156 -4.01 -1.60 -14.76
N ARG A 157 -5.11 -2.12 -14.21
CA ARG A 157 -5.17 -2.64 -12.84
C ARG A 157 -4.41 -3.96 -12.78
N VAL A 158 -3.35 -4.01 -11.99
CA VAL A 158 -2.60 -5.22 -11.64
C VAL A 158 -2.98 -5.62 -10.22
N ARG A 159 -3.10 -6.93 -9.99
CA ARG A 159 -3.37 -7.53 -8.68
C ARG A 159 -2.21 -8.43 -8.31
N ILE A 160 -1.87 -8.41 -7.03
CA ILE A 160 -0.92 -9.31 -6.41
C ILE A 160 -1.62 -9.91 -5.19
N GLY A 161 -1.98 -11.18 -5.25
CA GLY A 161 -2.62 -11.91 -4.16
C GLY A 161 -1.88 -13.17 -3.75
N ARG A 162 -2.37 -13.81 -2.67
CA ARG A 162 -1.86 -15.11 -2.17
C ARG A 162 -1.88 -16.25 -3.22
N HIS A 163 -2.64 -16.11 -4.31
CA HIS A 163 -2.80 -17.12 -5.34
C HIS A 163 -2.15 -16.79 -6.69
N ASP A 164 -1.52 -15.63 -6.87
CA ASP A 164 -0.89 -15.25 -8.15
C ASP A 164 0.52 -15.86 -8.30
N ALA A 165 0.65 -17.15 -8.00
CA ALA A 165 1.82 -17.98 -8.33
C ALA A 165 1.68 -18.67 -9.70
N GLN A 166 0.66 -18.32 -10.48
CA GLN A 166 0.46 -18.82 -11.84
C GLN A 166 0.19 -17.63 -12.75
N ASP A 167 0.84 -17.63 -13.92
CA ASP A 167 0.86 -16.61 -14.98
C ASP A 167 2.09 -15.67 -14.92
N HIS A 168 3.26 -16.28 -15.13
CA HIS A 168 4.34 -15.70 -15.94
C HIS A 168 4.68 -16.69 -17.05
#